data_AF-A0A168Q275-F1
#
_entry.id   AF-A0A168Q275-F1
#
_cell.length_a   1.000
_cell.length_b   1.000
_cell.length_c   1.000
_cell.angle_alpha   90.00
_cell.angle_beta   90.00
_cell.angle_gamma   90.00
#
_symmetry.space_group_name_H-M   'P 1'
#
loop_
_entity.id
_entity.type
_entity.pdbx_description
1 polymer ?
#
loop_
_entity_poly.entity_id
_entity_poly.type
_entity_poly.pdbx_seq_one_letter_code
_entity_poly.pdbx_strand_id
1 'polypeptide(L)'
;MKGLSHQPSKKNDAINDRLPPPMVDPFTLPMPPLIHLPASARKLSPDNNNPIQPTSAANEFVQVVMMLRKTSIQDSVLMMELHPCHPIWQHSIFSDPAYLPFKRQANTIALESNSMLTLIC
;
A
#
# COMPACT_ATOMS: atom_id res chain seq x y z
N MET A 1 -37.38 65.32 25.10
CA MET A 1 -36.01 64.79 25.29
C MET A 1 -35.64 63.93 24.10
N LYS A 2 -34.36 63.97 23.71
CA LYS A 2 -33.68 63.32 22.57
C LYS A 2 -34.05 61.82 22.41
N GLY A 3 -33.99 61.20 21.23
CA GLY A 3 -33.32 61.63 20.02
C GLY A 3 -33.56 60.74 18.80
N LEU A 4 -33.17 61.29 17.66
CA LEU A 4 -32.93 60.59 16.40
C LEU A 4 -31.63 59.79 16.52
N SER A 5 -31.60 58.55 16.02
CA SER A 5 -30.36 57.97 15.50
C SER A 5 -30.65 56.85 14.50
N HIS A 6 -30.31 57.12 13.25
CA HIS A 6 -30.11 56.15 12.17
C HIS A 6 -28.74 55.47 12.32
N GLN A 7 -28.66 54.16 12.12
CA GLN A 7 -27.47 53.41 11.69
C GLN A 7 -27.90 52.04 11.09
N PRO A 8 -27.09 51.38 10.24
CA PRO A 8 -27.50 50.94 8.91
C PRO A 8 -27.37 49.42 8.68
N SER A 9 -28.01 48.97 7.60
CA SER A 9 -27.66 47.84 6.71
C SER A 9 -26.75 46.73 7.29
N LYS A 10 -27.35 45.63 7.76
CA LYS A 10 -26.66 44.34 7.93
C LYS A 10 -26.34 43.75 6.55
N LYS A 11 -25.12 43.96 6.08
CA LYS A 11 -24.50 43.21 4.99
C LYS A 11 -23.82 41.98 5.59
N ASN A 12 -24.46 40.82 5.45
CA ASN A 12 -23.91 39.54 5.87
C ASN A 12 -23.39 38.84 4.62
N ASP A 13 -22.19 39.20 4.16
CA ASP A 13 -21.49 38.39 3.16
C ASP A 13 -21.02 37.11 3.87
N ALA A 14 -21.62 35.98 3.52
CA ALA A 14 -21.17 34.66 3.95
C ALA A 14 -19.82 34.37 3.27
N ILE A 15 -18.73 34.55 4.03
CA ILE A 15 -17.41 34.04 3.67
C ILE A 15 -17.52 32.52 3.77
N ASN A 16 -17.66 31.86 2.63
CA ASN A 16 -17.50 30.41 2.53
C ASN A 16 -16.01 30.10 2.78
N ASP A 17 -15.65 29.81 4.03
CA ASP A 17 -14.38 29.17 4.39
C ASP A 17 -14.33 27.78 3.74
N ARG A 18 -13.88 27.75 2.49
CA ARG A 18 -13.59 26.53 1.75
C ARG A 18 -12.29 25.97 2.29
N LEU A 19 -12.40 25.10 3.29
CA LEU A 19 -11.28 24.27 3.76
C LEU A 19 -10.69 23.52 2.54
N PRO A 20 -9.37 23.52 2.31
CA PRO A 20 -8.78 22.71 1.26
C PRO A 20 -9.07 21.22 1.54
N PRO A 21 -9.34 20.42 0.50
CA PRO A 21 -9.59 19.00 0.69
C PRO A 21 -8.37 18.35 1.36
N PRO A 22 -8.58 17.42 2.31
CA PRO A 22 -7.47 16.69 2.91
C PRO A 22 -6.69 15.98 1.80
N MET A 23 -5.38 16.21 1.75
CA MET A 23 -4.47 15.44 0.90
C MET A 23 -4.65 13.96 1.22
N VAL A 24 -5.25 13.23 0.30
CA VAL A 24 -5.32 11.77 0.33
C VAL A 24 -3.92 11.22 0.11
N ASP A 25 -3.41 10.51 1.11
CA ASP A 25 -2.14 9.81 1.07
C ASP A 25 -2.15 8.78 -0.09
N PRO A 26 -1.18 8.81 -1.03
CA PRO A 26 -1.06 7.84 -2.11
C PRO A 26 -0.98 6.38 -1.65
N PHE A 27 -0.63 6.13 -0.38
CA PHE A 27 -0.51 4.77 0.17
C PHE A 27 -1.81 4.22 0.78
N THR A 28 -2.90 4.98 0.81
CA THR A 28 -4.22 4.43 1.17
C THR A 28 -4.84 3.78 -0.05
N LEU A 29 -4.48 2.53 -0.34
CA LEU A 29 -5.27 1.71 -1.24
C LEU A 29 -6.64 1.49 -0.58
N PRO A 30 -7.77 1.92 -1.18
CA PRO A 30 -9.07 1.52 -0.68
C PRO A 30 -9.13 -0.01 -0.81
N MET A 31 -9.18 -0.71 0.34
CA MET A 31 -9.53 -2.12 0.33
C MET A 31 -10.85 -2.23 -0.43
N PRO A 32 -10.93 -3.01 -1.51
CA PRO A 32 -12.20 -3.23 -2.17
C PRO A 32 -13.17 -3.75 -1.11
N PRO A 33 -14.34 -3.13 -0.92
CA PRO A 33 -15.34 -3.74 -0.05
C PRO A 33 -15.57 -5.15 -0.60
N LEU A 34 -15.36 -6.16 0.25
CA LEU A 34 -15.65 -7.56 -0.09
C LEU A 34 -17.17 -7.74 -0.13
N ILE A 35 -17.83 -7.12 -1.12
CA ILE A 35 -19.29 -7.07 -1.23
C ILE A 35 -19.92 -8.40 -1.69
N HIS A 36 -19.14 -9.49 -1.74
CA HIS A 36 -19.62 -10.80 -2.21
C HIS A 36 -19.44 -11.95 -1.23
N LEU A 37 -19.19 -11.67 0.06
CA LEU A 37 -19.16 -12.74 1.06
C LEU A 37 -20.59 -13.26 1.31
N PRO A 38 -20.83 -14.59 1.29
CA PRO A 38 -22.17 -15.18 1.49
C PRO A 38 -22.75 -14.74 2.84
N ALA A 39 -24.08 -14.55 2.89
CA ALA A 39 -24.78 -13.97 4.03
C ALA A 39 -24.51 -14.67 5.39
N SER A 40 -24.05 -15.92 5.37
CA SER A 40 -23.58 -16.65 6.56
C SER A 40 -22.41 -15.96 7.30
N ALA A 41 -21.62 -15.12 6.61
CA ALA A 41 -20.48 -14.43 7.20
C ALA A 41 -20.84 -13.05 7.81
N ARG A 42 -22.10 -12.60 7.68
CA ARG A 42 -22.56 -11.31 8.20
C ARG A 42 -22.94 -11.33 9.69
N LYS A 43 -22.81 -12.47 10.37
CA LYS A 43 -23.25 -12.64 11.77
C LYS A 43 -22.08 -12.86 12.72
N LEU A 44 -21.19 -11.88 12.79
CA LEU A 44 -20.35 -11.63 13.97
C LEU A 44 -20.56 -10.17 14.34
N SER A 45 -21.62 -9.91 15.10
CA SER A 45 -21.73 -8.67 15.86
C SER A 45 -20.53 -8.65 16.83
N PRO A 46 -19.65 -7.64 16.80
CA PRO A 46 -18.66 -7.48 17.85
C PRO A 46 -19.40 -6.94 19.08
N ASP A 47 -19.99 -7.85 19.84
CA ASP A 47 -20.43 -7.55 21.20
C ASP A 47 -19.19 -7.50 22.10
N ASN A 48 -19.04 -6.36 22.77
CA ASN A 48 -18.17 -5.99 23.88
C ASN A 48 -16.65 -6.34 23.81
N ASN A 49 -15.82 -5.30 23.90
CA ASN A 49 -14.56 -5.19 24.67
C ASN A 49 -13.52 -6.34 24.67
N ASN A 50 -13.56 -7.27 23.73
CA ASN A 50 -12.59 -8.35 23.63
C ASN A 50 -11.59 -8.02 22.53
N PRO A 51 -10.27 -7.95 22.81
CA PRO A 51 -9.29 -7.78 21.75
C PRO A 51 -9.46 -8.95 20.78
N ILE A 52 -9.73 -8.63 19.52
CA ILE A 52 -9.86 -9.61 18.44
C ILE A 52 -8.56 -10.41 18.44
N GLN A 53 -8.62 -11.65 18.92
CA GLN A 53 -7.48 -12.55 18.81
C GLN A 53 -7.30 -12.83 17.32
N PRO A 54 -6.12 -12.55 16.74
CA PRO A 54 -5.82 -12.98 15.39
C PRO A 54 -6.05 -14.49 15.34
N THR A 55 -7.00 -14.92 14.51
CA THR A 55 -7.23 -16.36 14.31
C THR A 55 -5.93 -16.96 13.78
N SER A 56 -5.53 -18.14 14.25
CA SER A 56 -4.26 -18.78 13.88
C SER A 56 -3.96 -18.72 12.37
N ALA A 57 -4.98 -18.92 11.53
CA ALA A 57 -4.87 -18.81 10.08
C ALA A 57 -4.42 -17.42 9.57
N ALA A 58 -4.83 -16.33 10.21
CA ALA A 58 -4.42 -14.97 9.83
C ALA A 58 -2.93 -14.73 10.12
N ASN A 59 -2.43 -15.22 11.26
CA ASN A 59 -1.01 -15.12 11.59
C ASN A 59 -0.14 -15.94 10.63
N GLU A 60 -0.55 -17.16 10.32
CA GLU A 60 0.14 -17.99 9.33
C GLU A 60 0.10 -17.34 7.93
N PHE A 61 -1.03 -16.76 7.53
CA PHE A 61 -1.14 -16.04 6.26
C PHE A 61 -0.18 -14.83 6.19
N VAL A 62 -0.07 -14.05 7.26
CA VAL A 62 0.89 -12.94 7.32
C VAL A 62 2.33 -13.45 7.17
N GLN A 63 2.68 -14.56 7.82
CA GLN A 63 4.02 -15.16 7.65
C GLN A 63 4.28 -15.57 6.20
N VAL A 64 3.32 -16.23 5.56
CA VAL A 64 3.44 -16.61 4.14
C VAL A 64 3.60 -15.38 3.25
N VAL A 65 2.82 -14.32 3.48
CA VAL A 65 2.95 -13.06 2.71
C VAL A 65 4.31 -12.41 2.94
N MET A 66 4.85 -12.43 4.16
CA MET A 66 6.19 -11.91 4.44
C MET A 66 7.29 -12.71 3.73
N MET A 67 7.18 -14.03 3.71
CA MET A 67 8.12 -14.89 2.97
C MET A 67 8.01 -14.65 1.47
N LEU A 68 6.78 -14.64 0.93
CA LEU A 68 6.52 -14.38 -0.48
C LEU A 68 7.04 -13.02 -0.93
N ARG A 69 6.91 -11.99 -0.08
CA ARG A 69 7.48 -10.66 -0.38
C ARG A 69 8.99 -10.71 -0.51
N LYS A 70 9.70 -11.43 0.37
CA LYS A 70 11.16 -11.56 0.29
C LYS A 70 11.59 -12.27 -0.99
N THR A 71 11.01 -13.44 -1.27
CA THR A 71 11.36 -14.22 -2.46
C THR A 71 10.97 -13.49 -3.74
N SER A 72 9.79 -12.87 -3.79
CA SER A 72 9.35 -12.09 -4.95
C SER A 72 10.29 -10.94 -5.27
N ILE A 73 10.81 -10.21 -4.26
CA ILE A 73 11.76 -9.13 -4.50
C ILE A 73 13.13 -9.67 -4.92
N GLN A 74 13.60 -10.77 -4.34
CA GLN A 74 14.86 -11.41 -4.74
C GLN A 74 14.81 -11.91 -6.20
N ASP A 75 13.77 -12.67 -6.55
CA ASP A 75 13.65 -13.31 -7.86
C ASP A 75 13.23 -12.33 -8.96
N SER A 76 12.68 -11.17 -8.59
CA SER A 76 12.25 -10.15 -9.55
C SER A 76 13.35 -9.71 -10.50
N VAL A 77 14.62 -9.72 -10.07
CA VAL A 77 15.76 -9.30 -10.91
C VAL A 77 15.86 -10.18 -12.15
N LEU A 78 15.81 -11.50 -11.95
CA LEU A 78 15.80 -12.49 -13.03
C LEU A 78 14.50 -12.42 -13.82
N MET A 79 13.36 -12.28 -13.12
CA MET A 79 12.05 -12.25 -13.79
C MET A 79 11.87 -11.00 -14.67
N MET A 80 12.52 -9.88 -14.34
CA MET A 80 12.59 -8.67 -15.17
C MET A 80 13.42 -8.89 -16.44
N GLU A 81 14.46 -9.71 -16.39
CA GLU A 81 15.24 -10.09 -17.58
C GLU A 81 14.45 -11.04 -18.48
N LEU A 82 13.76 -12.02 -17.89
CA LEU A 82 12.96 -12.99 -18.64
C LEU A 82 11.69 -12.38 -19.25
N HIS A 83 11.03 -11.46 -18.53
CA HIS A 83 9.73 -10.91 -18.92
C HIS A 83 9.69 -9.38 -18.80
N PRO A 84 10.53 -8.62 -19.52
CA PRO A 84 10.70 -7.17 -19.32
C PRO A 84 9.42 -6.34 -19.55
N CYS A 85 8.46 -6.86 -20.32
CA CYS A 85 7.19 -6.17 -20.63
C CYS A 85 6.07 -6.43 -19.62
N HIS A 86 6.32 -7.15 -18.53
CA HIS A 86 5.26 -7.46 -17.57
C HIS A 86 4.81 -6.19 -16.80
N PRO A 87 3.51 -5.92 -16.69
CA PRO A 87 3.01 -4.70 -16.03
C PRO A 87 3.44 -4.56 -14.56
N ILE A 88 3.73 -5.66 -13.87
CA ILE A 88 4.18 -5.64 -12.46
C ILE A 88 5.46 -4.83 -12.26
N TRP A 89 6.33 -4.74 -13.28
CA TRP A 89 7.58 -3.99 -13.22
C TRP A 89 7.39 -2.48 -13.23
N GLN A 90 6.20 -2.00 -13.62
CA GLN A 90 5.84 -0.58 -13.56
C GLN A 90 5.54 -0.13 -12.13
N HIS A 91 5.47 -1.06 -11.17
CA HIS A 91 5.25 -0.73 -9.78
C HIS A 91 6.46 0.03 -9.20
N SER A 92 6.18 1.06 -8.41
CA SER A 92 7.20 1.97 -7.84
C SER A 92 8.28 1.26 -7.03
N ILE A 93 7.95 0.12 -6.41
CA ILE A 93 8.89 -0.69 -5.62
C ILE A 93 10.12 -1.14 -6.41
N PHE A 94 10.00 -1.34 -7.73
CA PHE A 94 11.12 -1.76 -8.60
C PHE A 94 11.93 -0.57 -9.14
N SER A 95 11.41 0.65 -8.98
CA SER A 95 12.11 1.89 -9.30
C SER A 95 12.79 2.52 -8.06
N ASP A 96 12.48 2.02 -6.86
CA ASP A 96 12.98 2.56 -5.61
C ASP A 96 14.51 2.36 -5.47
N PRO A 97 15.30 3.36 -5.05
CA PRO A 97 16.73 3.20 -4.83
C PRO A 97 17.10 2.09 -3.84
N ALA A 98 16.24 1.78 -2.86
CA ALA A 98 16.41 0.69 -1.91
C ALA A 98 16.24 -0.70 -2.53
N TYR A 99 15.76 -0.81 -3.77
CA TYR A 99 15.77 -2.05 -4.54
C TYR A 99 17.16 -2.39 -5.11
N LEU A 100 18.03 -1.39 -5.31
CA LEU A 100 19.35 -1.57 -5.95
C LEU A 100 20.27 -2.60 -5.27
N PRO A 101 20.34 -2.71 -3.92
CA PRO A 101 21.13 -3.74 -3.25
C PRO A 101 20.71 -5.16 -3.66
N PHE A 102 19.40 -5.40 -3.81
CA PHE A 102 18.86 -6.70 -4.23
C PHE A 102 19.23 -7.00 -5.69
N LYS A 103 19.13 -6.00 -6.57
CA LYS A 103 19.57 -6.12 -7.96
C LYS A 103 21.06 -6.48 -8.08
N ARG A 104 21.91 -5.85 -7.27
CA ARG A 104 23.35 -6.19 -7.25
C ARG A 104 23.60 -7.59 -6.71
N GLN A 105 22.93 -7.97 -5.61
CA GLN A 105 23.10 -9.29 -5.01
C GLN A 105 22.75 -10.42 -5.97
N ALA A 106 21.61 -10.31 -6.67
CA ALA A 106 21.21 -11.31 -7.67
C ALA A 106 22.23 -11.43 -8.81
N ASN A 107 22.74 -10.30 -9.31
CA ASN A 107 23.75 -10.29 -10.37
C ASN A 107 25.09 -10.91 -9.92
N THR A 108 25.50 -10.67 -8.67
CA THR A 108 26.69 -11.32 -8.10
C THR A 108 26.54 -12.84 -8.07
N ILE A 109 25.40 -13.33 -7.59
CA ILE A 109 25.13 -14.79 -7.52
C ILE A 109 25.11 -15.40 -8.92
N ALA A 110 24.47 -14.73 -9.90
CA ALA A 110 24.43 -15.20 -11.28
C ALA A 110 25.83 -15.26 -11.93
N LEU A 111 26.69 -14.27 -11.64
CA LEU A 111 28.07 -14.24 -12.13
C LEU A 111 28.92 -15.34 -11.49
N GLU A 112 28.79 -15.55 -10.18
CA GLU A 112 29.48 -16.62 -9.46
C GLU A 112 29.05 -18.00 -9.96
N SER A 113 27.75 -18.22 -10.17
CA SER A 113 27.25 -19.49 -10.70
C SER A 113 27.75 -19.76 -12.13
N ASN A 114 27.81 -18.74 -12.98
CA ASN A 114 28.35 -18.86 -14.32
C ASN A 114 29.85 -19.14 -14.29
N SER A 115 30.61 -18.41 -13.47
CA SER A 115 32.05 -18.64 -13.28
C SER A 115 32.36 -20.04 -12.73
N MET A 116 31.52 -20.56 -11.84
CA MET A 116 31.65 -21.93 -11.32
C MET A 116 31.38 -22.96 -12.42
N LEU A 117 30.38 -22.72 -13.28
CA LEU A 117 30.10 -23.56 -14.45
C LEU A 117 31.30 -23.61 -15.41
N THR A 118 31.89 -22.45 -15.73
CA THR A 118 33.06 -22.37 -16.63
C THR A 118 34.33 -22.99 -16.06
N LEU A 119 34.44 -23.14 -14.74
CA LEU A 119 35.58 -23.79 -14.07
C LEU A 119 35.44 -25.33 -14.03
N ILE A 120 34.22 -25.83 -14.17
CA ILE A 120 33.91 -27.27 -14.11
C ILE A 120 33.85 -27.90 -15.52
N CYS A 121 33.67 -27.10 -16.58
CA CYS A 121 33.74 -27.53 -17.99
C CYS A 121 35.16 -27.44 -18.56
#